data_AF-A0A8S1IXJ8-F1
#
_entry.id   AF-A0A8S1IXJ8-F1
#
_cell.length_a   1.000
_cell.length_b   1.000
_cell.length_c   1.000
_cell.angle_alpha   90.00
_cell.angle_beta   90.00
_cell.angle_gamma   90.00
#
_symmetry.space_group_name_H-M   'P 1'
#
loop_
_entity.id
_entity.type
_entity.pdbx_description
1 polymer ?
#
loop_
_entity_poly.entity_id
_entity_poly.type
_entity_poly.pdbx_seq_one_letter_code
_entity_poly.pdbx_strand_id
1 'polypeptide(L)'
;MVHGRGAVATGRWRRLAVLCLALFLAWACVNFFLFPPAVQSPAHASRSIHTSPILLNKGTWETGPGEALCANEASICEHREALENLRGTIRGQVLCKGMDVYTLSARVFNALRDKEPGVVVRPLTVEDIKAALQAAANFNMTVTVKCGGHNPAGLATNDCGMLIDMYYMRGVHWDSDLHIIAEGGALWKHVHPLLAEANRSIVGGGCPDVGVVGLVVGGGVGWTSRSHGLAADNVLEATVVLPNSTVVTVDTDNQPDLFWALKGAGGSNFGVVASVKLRTFPAHDHYFAGQFCFHRRENDTADVLRVHGKVLQARDMDDRLTVDLFSSRHPPGEGDGDGYLPIRMCYGLFFDGPIDEALVIAKGVLEDLSTLVDEETACR
;
A
#
# COMPACT_ATOMS: atom_id res chain seq x y z
N MET A 1 55.24 -25.26 35.06
CA MET A 1 54.79 -25.36 33.67
C MET A 1 53.42 -26.02 33.74
N VAL A 2 52.28 -25.38 33.47
CA VAL A 2 51.89 -24.62 32.28
C VAL A 2 50.99 -23.44 32.70
N HIS A 3 51.23 -22.28 32.09
CA HIS A 3 50.38 -21.08 32.10
C HIS A 3 49.33 -21.17 30.98
N GLY A 4 48.15 -20.56 31.19
CA GLY A 4 47.61 -19.64 30.18
C GLY A 4 46.15 -19.81 29.72
N ARG A 5 45.37 -18.74 30.03
CA ARG A 5 44.28 -18.10 29.24
C ARG A 5 42.93 -18.84 29.20
N GLY A 6 41.79 -18.22 29.49
CA GLY A 6 41.46 -16.80 29.59
C GLY A 6 40.28 -16.47 28.67
N ALA A 7 39.14 -16.15 29.28
CA ALA A 7 37.88 -15.68 28.70
C ALA A 7 38.00 -14.79 27.45
N VAL A 8 37.53 -15.27 26.28
CA VAL A 8 37.21 -14.46 25.09
C VAL A 8 36.09 -15.15 24.28
N ALA A 9 34.83 -15.04 24.70
CA ALA A 9 33.69 -15.49 23.86
C ALA A 9 32.39 -14.69 24.04
N THR A 10 32.24 -13.94 25.14
CA THR A 10 31.00 -13.23 25.48
C THR A 10 30.93 -11.78 24.98
N GLY A 11 32.03 -11.23 24.45
CA GLY A 11 32.12 -9.83 24.01
C GLY A 11 31.68 -9.56 22.56
N ARG A 12 31.71 -10.56 21.67
CA ARG A 12 31.41 -10.38 20.23
C ARG A 12 29.90 -10.18 19.99
N TRP A 13 29.07 -10.94 20.69
CA TRP A 13 27.60 -10.88 20.60
C TRP A 13 27.00 -9.59 21.17
N ARG A 14 27.55 -9.07 22.29
CA ARG A 14 27.11 -7.78 22.85
C ARG A 14 27.50 -6.59 21.97
N ARG A 15 28.63 -6.66 21.26
CA ARG A 15 29.04 -5.59 20.32
C ARG A 15 28.24 -5.61 19.01
N LEU A 16 27.89 -6.79 18.48
CA LEU A 16 26.97 -6.91 17.34
C LEU A 16 25.55 -6.42 17.70
N ALA A 17 25.01 -6.81 18.85
CA ALA A 17 23.68 -6.38 19.29
C ALA A 17 23.58 -4.85 19.50
N VAL A 18 24.65 -4.22 20.01
CA VAL A 18 24.70 -2.75 20.22
C VAL A 18 24.90 -1.99 18.90
N LEU A 19 25.63 -2.57 17.92
CA LEU A 19 25.75 -1.98 16.58
C LEU A 19 24.42 -2.08 15.79
N CYS A 20 23.70 -3.20 15.88
CA CYS A 20 22.39 -3.36 15.25
C CYS A 20 21.32 -2.40 15.84
N LEU A 21 21.39 -2.12 17.15
CA LEU A 21 20.45 -1.21 17.81
C LEU A 21 20.74 0.28 17.51
N ALA A 22 22.01 0.66 17.36
CA ALA A 22 22.41 2.03 17.05
C ALA A 22 22.17 2.44 15.60
N LEU A 23 22.22 1.50 14.65
CA LEU A 23 21.91 1.74 13.23
C LEU A 23 20.39 1.82 12.96
N PHE A 24 19.56 1.24 13.82
CA PHE A 24 18.10 1.24 13.69
C PHE A 24 17.48 2.64 13.91
N LEU A 25 17.98 3.42 14.87
CA LEU A 25 17.44 4.75 15.20
C LEU A 25 17.83 5.84 14.18
N ALA A 26 18.89 5.65 13.40
CA ALA A 26 19.32 6.62 12.38
C ALA A 26 18.73 6.36 10.98
N TRP A 27 18.22 5.15 10.72
CA TRP A 27 17.88 4.70 9.37
C TRP A 27 16.38 4.54 9.08
N ALA A 28 15.55 4.34 10.12
CA ALA A 28 14.10 4.21 9.99
C ALA A 28 13.38 5.44 9.37
N CYS A 29 14.08 6.58 9.25
CA CYS A 29 13.55 7.79 8.60
C CYS A 29 13.96 7.97 7.13
N VAL A 30 14.89 7.16 6.58
CA VAL A 30 15.60 7.56 5.33
C VAL A 30 15.25 6.73 4.10
N ASN A 31 14.75 5.48 4.19
CA ASN A 31 14.62 4.61 3.01
C ASN A 31 13.22 4.38 2.41
N PHE A 32 12.21 5.16 2.82
CA PHE A 32 10.98 5.32 2.03
C PHE A 32 10.94 6.63 1.22
N PHE A 33 11.97 7.47 1.37
CA PHE A 33 12.16 8.68 0.57
C PHE A 33 13.42 8.51 -0.27
N LEU A 34 13.37 8.97 -1.53
CA LEU A 34 14.42 8.97 -2.56
C LEU A 34 14.23 7.91 -3.67
N PHE A 35 13.16 8.08 -4.45
CA PHE A 35 13.31 7.91 -5.90
C PHE A 35 13.99 9.19 -6.44
N PRO A 36 15.23 9.14 -6.99
CA PRO A 36 15.73 10.24 -7.79
C PRO A 36 14.95 10.29 -9.12
N PRO A 37 14.81 11.48 -9.75
CA PRO A 37 14.13 11.60 -11.04
C PRO A 37 14.86 10.77 -12.11
N ALA A 38 14.06 10.21 -13.02
CA ALA A 38 14.51 9.33 -14.09
C ALA A 38 15.66 9.95 -14.91
N VAL A 39 16.76 9.21 -15.00
CA VAL A 39 17.77 9.41 -16.06
C VAL A 39 17.22 8.74 -17.33
N GLN A 40 17.11 9.49 -18.41
CA GLN A 40 16.74 8.98 -19.73
C GLN A 40 17.78 7.94 -20.18
N SER A 41 17.37 6.69 -20.44
CA SER A 41 18.18 5.72 -21.18
C SER A 41 17.69 5.58 -22.62
N PRO A 42 18.56 5.26 -23.59
CA PRO A 42 18.18 5.14 -24.99
C PRO A 42 17.30 3.92 -25.23
N ALA A 43 16.39 4.04 -26.20
CA ALA A 43 15.46 3.01 -26.60
C ALA A 43 16.17 1.77 -27.15
N HIS A 44 16.02 0.62 -26.48
CA HIS A 44 16.21 -0.69 -27.10
C HIS A 44 14.85 -1.39 -27.24
N ALA A 45 14.58 -1.83 -28.47
CA ALA A 45 13.36 -2.52 -28.85
C ALA A 45 13.25 -3.85 -28.09
N SER A 46 12.36 -3.92 -27.10
CA SER A 46 11.94 -5.19 -26.51
C SER A 46 10.81 -5.77 -27.35
N ARG A 47 10.97 -7.02 -27.78
CA ARG A 47 9.88 -7.81 -28.37
C ARG A 47 8.86 -8.08 -27.27
N SER A 48 7.64 -7.58 -27.44
CA SER A 48 6.52 -7.81 -26.54
C SER A 48 6.14 -9.29 -26.54
N ILE A 49 6.18 -9.91 -25.37
CA ILE A 49 5.45 -11.15 -25.13
C ILE A 49 3.98 -10.74 -25.02
N HIS A 50 3.18 -11.07 -26.04
CA HIS A 50 1.73 -10.93 -25.98
C HIS A 50 1.16 -11.96 -25.00
N THR A 51 1.14 -11.63 -23.71
CA THR A 51 0.14 -12.18 -22.80
C THR A 51 -1.10 -11.32 -22.97
N SER A 52 -2.17 -11.87 -23.56
CA SER A 52 -3.49 -11.24 -23.47
C SER A 52 -3.80 -11.04 -21.98
N PRO A 53 -3.91 -9.80 -21.47
CA PRO A 53 -4.30 -9.61 -20.09
C PRO A 53 -5.71 -10.15 -19.93
N ILE A 54 -5.92 -11.01 -18.94
CA ILE A 54 -7.24 -11.19 -18.35
C ILE A 54 -7.65 -9.77 -17.93
N LEU A 55 -8.60 -9.20 -18.66
CA LEU A 55 -9.13 -7.86 -18.44
C LEU A 55 -9.79 -7.81 -17.05
N LEU A 56 -9.02 -7.47 -16.02
CA LEU A 56 -9.57 -6.77 -14.87
C LEU A 56 -9.82 -5.33 -15.36
N ASN A 57 -11.10 -5.01 -15.48
CA ASN A 57 -11.65 -3.83 -16.14
C ASN A 57 -10.95 -2.51 -15.75
N LYS A 58 -10.90 -1.55 -16.68
CA LYS A 58 -10.47 -0.16 -16.37
C LYS A 58 -11.41 0.33 -15.26
N GLY A 59 -10.90 0.71 -14.08
CA GLY A 59 -11.68 1.08 -12.88
C GLY A 59 -12.53 2.35 -13.03
N THR A 60 -13.37 2.38 -14.05
CA THR A 60 -14.16 3.46 -14.62
C THR A 60 -15.43 2.83 -15.17
N TRP A 61 -16.60 3.24 -14.69
CA TRP A 61 -17.88 2.82 -15.25
C TRP A 61 -18.63 4.04 -15.79
N GLU A 62 -19.37 3.85 -16.88
CA GLU A 62 -20.31 4.82 -17.43
C GLU A 62 -21.61 4.75 -16.62
N THR A 63 -22.22 5.91 -16.35
CA THR A 63 -23.29 6.05 -15.36
C THR A 63 -24.68 6.26 -15.98
N GLY A 64 -24.82 6.33 -17.31
CA GLY A 64 -26.15 6.51 -17.92
C GLY A 64 -26.20 6.46 -19.45
N PRO A 65 -27.41 6.59 -20.05
CA PRO A 65 -27.64 6.53 -21.50
C PRO A 65 -27.50 7.89 -22.22
N GLY A 66 -27.13 8.97 -21.52
CA GLY A 66 -26.99 10.31 -22.09
C GLY A 66 -25.75 10.46 -23.00
N GLU A 67 -25.71 11.50 -23.83
CA GLU A 67 -24.48 11.84 -24.57
C GLU A 67 -23.36 12.16 -23.57
N ALA A 68 -22.23 11.47 -23.70
CA ALA A 68 -21.09 11.69 -22.81
C ALA A 68 -20.50 13.09 -23.06
N LEU A 69 -20.43 13.93 -22.03
CA LEU A 69 -19.73 15.21 -22.11
C LEU A 69 -18.28 15.04 -22.61
N CYS A 70 -17.64 13.93 -22.22
CA CYS A 70 -16.29 13.58 -22.66
C CYS A 70 -16.16 13.24 -24.16
N ALA A 71 -17.26 12.92 -24.87
CA ALA A 71 -17.20 12.57 -26.29
C ALA A 71 -16.80 13.77 -27.18
N ASN A 72 -17.01 15.00 -26.68
CA ASN A 72 -16.67 16.25 -27.36
C ASN A 72 -15.53 17.02 -26.66
N GLU A 73 -14.76 16.36 -25.77
CA GLU A 73 -13.76 17.00 -24.89
C GLU A 73 -14.32 18.08 -23.96
N ALA A 74 -15.65 18.20 -23.83
CA ALA A 74 -16.30 19.21 -23.01
C ALA A 74 -16.31 18.77 -21.54
N SER A 75 -15.89 19.65 -20.64
CA SER A 75 -15.96 19.41 -19.18
C SER A 75 -17.23 20.02 -18.58
N ILE A 76 -17.79 19.40 -17.55
CA ILE A 76 -18.86 20.03 -16.74
C ILE A 76 -18.44 21.41 -16.20
N CYS A 77 -17.14 21.65 -16.02
CA CYS A 77 -16.59 22.94 -15.63
C CYS A 77 -16.79 24.05 -16.66
N GLU A 78 -17.06 23.71 -17.93
CA GLU A 78 -17.36 24.63 -19.02
C GLU A 78 -18.88 24.90 -19.14
N HIS A 79 -19.70 24.05 -18.51
CA HIS A 79 -21.15 24.19 -18.44
C HIS A 79 -21.58 24.95 -17.16
N ARG A 80 -21.69 26.29 -17.27
CA ARG A 80 -21.94 27.18 -16.12
C ARG A 80 -23.08 26.74 -15.20
N GLU A 81 -24.27 26.49 -15.75
CA GLU A 81 -25.45 26.09 -14.96
C GLU A 81 -25.25 24.73 -14.27
N ALA A 82 -24.67 23.76 -14.98
CA ALA A 82 -24.36 22.45 -14.43
C ALA A 82 -23.35 22.53 -13.27
N LEU A 83 -22.30 23.34 -13.43
CA LEU A 83 -21.29 23.56 -12.41
C LEU A 83 -21.87 24.29 -11.19
N GLU A 84 -22.69 25.31 -11.40
CA GLU A 84 -23.37 26.05 -10.32
C GLU A 84 -24.33 25.13 -9.54
N ASN A 85 -25.10 24.28 -10.23
CA ASN A 85 -25.99 23.29 -9.61
C ASN A 85 -25.21 22.24 -8.79
N LEU A 86 -24.10 21.71 -9.34
CA LEU A 86 -23.25 20.76 -8.63
C LEU A 86 -22.64 21.41 -7.38
N ARG A 87 -22.14 22.64 -7.48
CA ARG A 87 -21.61 23.41 -6.35
C ARG A 87 -22.67 23.75 -5.29
N GLY A 88 -23.91 23.99 -5.70
CA GLY A 88 -25.02 24.24 -4.79
C GLY A 88 -25.48 23.01 -4.01
N THR A 89 -25.20 21.80 -4.53
CA THR A 89 -25.62 20.53 -3.92
C THR A 89 -24.54 19.91 -3.04
N ILE A 90 -23.27 20.02 -3.44
CA ILE A 90 -22.12 19.45 -2.72
C ILE A 90 -21.74 20.36 -1.56
N ARG A 91 -21.70 19.82 -0.33
CA ARG A 91 -21.20 20.55 0.85
C ARG A 91 -19.68 20.70 0.85
N GLY A 92 -18.98 19.72 0.28
CA GLY A 92 -17.53 19.76 0.08
C GLY A 92 -17.09 20.68 -1.06
N GLN A 93 -16.05 20.28 -1.79
CA GLN A 93 -15.49 21.11 -2.85
C GLN A 93 -15.76 20.53 -4.24
N VAL A 94 -16.02 21.40 -5.20
CA VAL A 94 -16.08 21.08 -6.63
C VAL A 94 -15.01 21.90 -7.34
N LEU A 95 -13.96 21.22 -7.79
CA LEU A 95 -12.75 21.81 -8.34
C LEU A 95 -12.69 21.62 -9.85
N CYS A 96 -12.29 22.68 -10.53
CA CYS A 96 -12.05 22.71 -11.97
C CYS A 96 -10.59 23.01 -12.26
N LYS A 97 -10.13 22.69 -13.46
CA LYS A 97 -8.80 23.05 -13.93
C LYS A 97 -8.55 24.57 -13.75
N GLY A 98 -7.35 24.92 -13.32
CA GLY A 98 -6.97 26.31 -13.01
C GLY A 98 -7.21 26.74 -11.57
N MET A 99 -7.91 25.93 -10.75
CA MET A 99 -7.96 26.14 -9.30
C MET A 99 -6.72 25.54 -8.63
N ASP A 100 -6.12 26.24 -7.66
CA ASP A 100 -4.85 25.82 -7.02
C ASP A 100 -4.85 24.37 -6.50
N VAL A 101 -5.99 23.95 -5.94
CA VAL A 101 -6.14 22.64 -5.28
C VAL A 101 -6.51 21.52 -6.28
N TYR A 102 -6.95 21.87 -7.50
CA TYR A 102 -7.32 20.89 -8.52
C TYR A 102 -6.13 19.99 -8.86
N THR A 103 -4.96 20.57 -9.13
CA THR A 103 -3.76 19.82 -9.53
C THR A 103 -3.31 18.83 -8.45
N LEU A 104 -3.40 19.22 -7.17
CA LEU A 104 -3.10 18.31 -6.05
C LEU A 104 -4.10 17.15 -5.96
N SER A 105 -5.35 17.38 -6.37
CA SER A 105 -6.39 16.37 -6.38
C SER A 105 -6.29 15.45 -7.60
N ALA A 106 -5.94 15.98 -8.77
CA ALA A 106 -5.84 15.20 -9.99
C ALA A 106 -4.62 14.28 -10.02
N ARG A 107 -3.55 14.67 -9.31
CA ARG A 107 -2.31 13.87 -9.21
C ARG A 107 -2.54 12.56 -8.47
N VAL A 108 -1.88 11.52 -8.98
CA VAL A 108 -1.78 10.19 -8.37
C VAL A 108 -0.32 9.85 -8.07
N PHE A 109 -0.10 8.80 -7.29
CA PHE A 109 1.25 8.39 -6.88
C PHE A 109 2.14 8.03 -8.09
N ASN A 110 1.57 7.35 -9.10
CA ASN A 110 2.30 7.05 -10.31
C ASN A 110 2.44 8.31 -11.19
N ALA A 111 3.59 8.98 -11.10
CA ALA A 111 3.90 10.19 -11.86
C ALA A 111 3.95 9.99 -13.39
N LEU A 112 4.00 8.75 -13.88
CA LEU A 112 3.89 8.46 -15.32
C LEU A 112 2.44 8.52 -15.83
N ARG A 113 1.46 8.64 -14.93
CA ARG A 113 0.06 8.87 -15.29
C ARG A 113 -0.28 10.33 -15.09
N ASP A 114 -0.22 11.05 -16.20
CA ASP A 114 -0.69 12.42 -16.34
C ASP A 114 -2.07 12.37 -16.99
N LYS A 115 -3.11 12.42 -16.17
CA LYS A 115 -4.51 12.46 -16.60
C LYS A 115 -5.17 13.70 -16.04
N GLU A 116 -6.18 14.19 -16.76
CA GLU A 116 -6.84 15.44 -16.44
C GLU A 116 -8.36 15.24 -16.27
N PRO A 117 -8.84 15.00 -15.02
CA PRO A 117 -10.28 14.89 -14.76
C PRO A 117 -11.00 16.18 -15.16
N GLY A 118 -12.15 16.08 -15.81
CA GLY A 118 -12.94 17.26 -16.18
C GLY A 118 -13.41 18.02 -14.95
N VAL A 119 -13.73 17.31 -13.88
CA VAL A 119 -14.07 17.89 -12.57
C VAL A 119 -13.57 17.00 -11.45
N VAL A 120 -13.21 17.61 -10.33
CA VAL A 120 -12.94 16.90 -9.07
C VAL A 120 -14.01 17.27 -8.05
N VAL A 121 -14.61 16.27 -7.41
CA VAL A 121 -15.48 16.45 -6.25
C VAL A 121 -14.76 15.93 -5.02
N ARG A 122 -14.61 16.76 -3.99
CA ARG A 122 -14.11 16.37 -2.67
C ARG A 122 -15.26 16.32 -1.67
N PRO A 123 -15.92 15.17 -1.50
CA PRO A 123 -17.08 15.06 -0.62
C PRO A 123 -16.68 15.26 0.85
N LEU A 124 -17.58 15.84 1.63
CA LEU A 124 -17.51 15.83 3.10
C LEU A 124 -18.32 14.68 3.70
N THR A 125 -19.33 14.19 2.97
CA THR A 125 -20.35 13.27 3.50
C THR A 125 -20.84 12.27 2.44
N VAL A 126 -21.53 11.24 2.89
CA VAL A 126 -22.17 10.25 2.01
C VAL A 126 -23.16 10.91 1.06
N GLU A 127 -23.87 11.96 1.51
CA GLU A 127 -24.80 12.73 0.66
C GLU A 127 -24.08 13.43 -0.50
N ASP A 128 -22.87 13.96 -0.26
CA ASP A 128 -22.07 14.55 -1.33
C ASP A 128 -21.65 13.49 -2.36
N ILE A 129 -21.30 12.28 -1.92
CA ILE A 129 -20.98 11.17 -2.83
C ILE A 129 -22.20 10.83 -3.70
N LYS A 130 -23.39 10.72 -3.09
CA LYS A 130 -24.64 10.43 -3.82
C LYS A 130 -24.93 11.50 -4.87
N ALA A 131 -24.80 12.77 -4.50
CA ALA A 131 -25.02 13.90 -5.40
C ALA A 131 -23.99 13.93 -6.54
N ALA A 132 -22.72 13.62 -6.25
CA ALA A 132 -21.67 13.51 -7.25
C ALA A 132 -21.99 12.40 -8.28
N LEU A 133 -22.39 11.21 -7.81
CA LEU A 133 -22.79 10.10 -8.67
C LEU A 133 -24.04 10.41 -9.50
N GLN A 134 -25.03 11.10 -8.92
CA GLN A 134 -26.21 11.55 -9.67
C GLN A 134 -25.84 12.53 -10.79
N ALA A 135 -24.97 13.50 -10.49
CA ALA A 135 -24.48 14.43 -11.51
C ALA A 135 -23.70 13.68 -12.60
N ALA A 136 -22.80 12.76 -12.23
CA ALA A 136 -22.08 11.95 -13.19
C ALA A 136 -23.04 11.14 -14.09
N ALA A 137 -24.10 10.54 -13.53
CA ALA A 137 -25.14 9.85 -14.30
C ALA A 137 -25.86 10.75 -15.29
N ASN A 138 -26.28 11.95 -14.85
CA ASN A 138 -26.98 12.91 -15.70
C ASN A 138 -26.14 13.40 -16.89
N PHE A 139 -24.82 13.46 -16.71
CA PHE A 139 -23.87 13.93 -17.73
C PHE A 139 -23.07 12.80 -18.41
N ASN A 140 -23.45 11.55 -18.14
CA ASN A 140 -22.76 10.33 -18.60
C ASN A 140 -21.23 10.41 -18.46
N MET A 141 -20.77 10.80 -17.27
CA MET A 141 -19.34 10.95 -16.98
C MET A 141 -18.76 9.63 -16.48
N THR A 142 -17.55 9.32 -16.93
CA THR A 142 -16.72 8.33 -16.24
C THR A 142 -16.42 8.79 -14.83
N VAL A 143 -16.59 7.91 -13.84
CA VAL A 143 -16.25 8.18 -12.43
C VAL A 143 -15.01 7.39 -12.03
N THR A 144 -14.09 8.06 -11.33
CA THR A 144 -13.02 7.39 -10.56
C THR A 144 -13.03 7.89 -9.13
N VAL A 145 -12.66 7.02 -8.18
CA VAL A 145 -12.53 7.36 -6.77
C VAL A 145 -11.06 7.35 -6.37
N LYS A 146 -10.64 8.37 -5.61
CA LYS A 146 -9.30 8.46 -5.07
C LYS A 146 -9.31 8.64 -3.55
N CYS A 147 -8.58 7.75 -2.89
CA CYS A 147 -8.13 7.90 -1.51
C CYS A 147 -6.67 8.43 -1.52
N GLY A 148 -5.68 7.58 -1.23
CA GLY A 148 -4.25 7.93 -1.32
C GLY A 148 -3.64 7.95 -2.73
N GLY A 149 -4.37 7.53 -3.77
CA GLY A 149 -3.88 7.58 -5.16
C GLY A 149 -2.75 6.59 -5.50
N HIS A 150 -2.54 5.56 -4.67
CA HIS A 150 -1.42 4.61 -4.75
C HIS A 150 -1.61 3.44 -5.75
N ASN A 151 -2.64 3.46 -6.59
CA ASN A 151 -2.79 2.40 -7.60
C ASN A 151 -1.59 2.44 -8.56
N PRO A 152 -0.81 1.35 -8.70
CA PRO A 152 0.44 1.37 -9.48
C PRO A 152 0.21 1.55 -10.97
N ALA A 153 -0.96 1.17 -11.50
CA ALA A 153 -1.33 1.46 -12.89
C ALA A 153 -1.87 2.90 -13.08
N GLY A 154 -2.02 3.66 -11.99
CA GLY A 154 -2.57 5.01 -11.94
C GLY A 154 -4.05 5.08 -12.31
N LEU A 155 -4.83 4.08 -11.87
CA LEU A 155 -6.28 4.00 -12.12
C LEU A 155 -7.12 4.91 -11.21
N ALA A 156 -6.51 5.58 -10.24
CA ALA A 156 -7.20 6.50 -9.32
C ALA A 156 -7.42 7.90 -9.91
N THR A 157 -7.55 7.99 -11.24
CA THR A 157 -7.79 9.22 -12.02
C THR A 157 -8.27 8.86 -13.43
N ASN A 158 -8.89 9.82 -14.11
CA ASN A 158 -9.44 9.68 -15.45
C ASN A 158 -9.24 10.94 -16.29
N ASP A 159 -9.53 10.84 -17.58
CA ASP A 159 -9.52 11.96 -18.51
C ASP A 159 -10.96 12.44 -18.72
N CYS A 160 -11.17 13.76 -18.59
CA CYS A 160 -12.43 14.48 -18.82
C CYS A 160 -13.62 14.10 -17.90
N GLY A 161 -13.58 12.98 -17.20
CA GLY A 161 -14.63 12.52 -16.29
C GLY A 161 -14.60 13.18 -14.91
N MET A 162 -15.34 12.58 -13.97
CA MET A 162 -15.41 13.01 -12.59
C MET A 162 -14.43 12.21 -11.72
N LEU A 163 -13.58 12.93 -10.99
CA LEU A 163 -12.77 12.34 -9.91
C LEU A 163 -13.42 12.65 -8.56
N ILE A 164 -13.83 11.62 -7.83
CA ILE A 164 -14.25 11.74 -6.43
C ILE A 164 -13.01 11.57 -5.55
N ASP A 165 -12.47 12.68 -5.05
CA ASP A 165 -11.30 12.73 -4.18
C ASP A 165 -11.74 12.75 -2.70
N MET A 166 -11.61 11.61 -2.02
CA MET A 166 -12.12 11.37 -0.66
C MET A 166 -11.37 12.13 0.44
N TYR A 167 -10.48 13.07 0.08
CA TYR A 167 -9.54 13.78 0.97
C TYR A 167 -10.12 14.24 2.33
N TYR A 168 -11.37 14.72 2.37
CA TYR A 168 -11.99 15.19 3.61
C TYR A 168 -12.66 14.11 4.46
N MET A 169 -13.03 12.97 3.85
CA MET A 169 -13.61 11.83 4.55
C MET A 169 -12.48 10.92 5.07
N ARG A 170 -11.64 11.45 5.95
CA ARG A 170 -10.40 10.80 6.43
C ARG A 170 -10.44 10.37 7.90
N GLY A 171 -11.61 10.44 8.52
CA GLY A 171 -11.84 10.09 9.91
C GLY A 171 -11.51 8.62 10.18
N VAL A 172 -10.94 8.39 11.35
CA VAL A 172 -10.73 7.05 11.93
C VAL A 172 -11.15 7.13 13.39
N HIS A 173 -12.03 6.24 13.83
CA HIS A 173 -12.51 6.21 15.21
C HIS A 173 -12.77 4.78 15.68
N TRP A 174 -12.74 4.60 17.00
CA TRP A 174 -13.14 3.34 17.63
C TRP A 174 -14.66 3.16 17.52
N ASP A 175 -15.08 1.99 17.08
CA ASP A 175 -16.47 1.52 17.17
C ASP A 175 -16.69 0.69 18.44
N SER A 176 -15.64 -0.03 18.85
CA SER A 176 -15.55 -0.81 20.10
C SER A 176 -14.07 -1.07 20.41
N ASP A 177 -13.75 -1.66 21.56
CA ASP A 177 -12.35 -1.95 21.96
C ASP A 177 -11.58 -2.85 20.95
N LEU A 178 -12.30 -3.53 20.07
CA LEU A 178 -11.73 -4.46 19.09
C LEU A 178 -11.79 -3.95 17.65
N HIS A 179 -12.57 -2.90 17.36
CA HIS A 179 -12.88 -2.50 15.99
C HIS A 179 -12.74 -1.00 15.78
N ILE A 180 -12.20 -0.63 14.62
CA ILE A 180 -12.18 0.76 14.16
C ILE A 180 -13.07 0.91 12.93
N ILE A 181 -13.61 2.11 12.74
CA ILE A 181 -14.20 2.54 11.47
C ILE A 181 -13.23 3.53 10.84
N ALA A 182 -12.87 3.27 9.59
CA ALA A 182 -12.06 4.16 8.76
C ALA A 182 -12.89 4.65 7.57
N GLU A 183 -12.94 5.97 7.37
CA GLU A 183 -13.63 6.58 6.24
C GLU A 183 -12.86 6.39 4.92
N GLY A 184 -13.55 6.62 3.78
CA GLY A 184 -13.05 6.30 2.42
C GLY A 184 -11.76 7.00 2.01
N GLY A 185 -11.45 8.14 2.64
CA GLY A 185 -10.23 8.93 2.47
C GLY A 185 -9.17 8.71 3.55
N ALA A 186 -9.40 7.79 4.50
CA ALA A 186 -8.43 7.48 5.53
C ALA A 186 -7.14 6.92 4.94
N LEU A 187 -6.01 7.38 5.47
CA LEU A 187 -4.66 6.93 5.12
C LEU A 187 -4.07 6.17 6.31
N TRP A 188 -3.10 5.30 6.08
CA TRP A 188 -2.50 4.51 7.16
C TRP A 188 -1.84 5.37 8.25
N LYS A 189 -1.36 6.58 7.92
CA LYS A 189 -0.87 7.56 8.90
C LYS A 189 -1.93 8.08 9.87
N HIS A 190 -3.22 7.97 9.54
CA HIS A 190 -4.31 8.32 10.46
C HIS A 190 -4.66 7.14 11.38
N VAL A 191 -4.44 5.90 10.92
CA VAL A 191 -4.82 4.67 11.65
C VAL A 191 -3.76 4.30 12.69
N HIS A 192 -2.49 4.23 12.30
CA HIS A 192 -1.43 3.70 13.17
C HIS A 192 -1.27 4.46 14.49
N PRO A 193 -1.34 5.81 14.56
CA PRO A 193 -1.27 6.53 15.84
C PRO A 193 -2.42 6.18 16.79
N LEU A 194 -3.65 6.08 16.28
CA LEU A 194 -4.83 5.72 17.07
C LEU A 194 -4.69 4.32 17.69
N LEU A 195 -4.12 3.37 16.95
CA LEU A 195 -3.91 2.01 17.42
C LEU A 195 -2.78 1.93 18.46
N ALA A 196 -1.68 2.67 18.24
CA ALA A 196 -0.55 2.71 19.16
C ALA A 196 -0.97 3.21 20.56
N GLU A 197 -1.82 4.24 20.64
CA GLU A 197 -2.35 4.77 21.91
C GLU A 197 -3.19 3.75 22.69
N ALA A 198 -3.78 2.76 22.00
CA ALA A 198 -4.62 1.73 22.59
C ALA A 198 -3.91 0.39 22.80
N ASN A 199 -2.60 0.29 22.52
CA ASN A 199 -1.86 -0.99 22.46
C ASN A 199 -2.52 -2.02 21.53
N ARG A 200 -2.97 -1.54 20.36
CA ARG A 200 -3.61 -2.34 19.33
C ARG A 200 -2.80 -2.29 18.04
N SER A 201 -3.03 -3.28 17.18
CA SER A 201 -2.45 -3.38 15.85
C SER A 201 -3.51 -3.91 14.88
N ILE A 202 -3.18 -3.88 13.59
CA ILE A 202 -4.07 -4.26 12.50
C ILE A 202 -3.27 -4.82 11.33
N VAL A 203 -3.91 -5.62 10.47
CA VAL A 203 -3.34 -5.95 9.15
C VAL A 203 -3.54 -4.76 8.23
N GLY A 204 -2.45 -4.07 7.89
CA GLY A 204 -2.50 -2.84 7.13
C GLY A 204 -1.22 -2.52 6.35
N GLY A 205 -1.27 -1.42 5.62
CA GLY A 205 -0.13 -0.93 4.84
C GLY A 205 0.95 -0.29 5.73
N GLY A 206 2.21 -0.54 5.38
CA GLY A 206 3.37 0.11 6.02
C GLY A 206 3.64 1.54 5.54
N CYS A 207 3.21 1.89 4.31
CA CYS A 207 3.39 3.22 3.75
C CYS A 207 2.35 4.21 4.32
N PRO A 208 2.76 5.31 4.99
CA PRO A 208 1.84 6.22 5.68
C PRO A 208 0.75 6.86 4.78
N ASP A 209 1.07 7.13 3.51
CA ASP A 209 0.18 7.81 2.57
C ASP A 209 -0.70 6.86 1.72
N VAL A 210 -0.54 5.54 1.88
CA VAL A 210 -1.43 4.58 1.22
C VAL A 210 -2.83 4.68 1.81
N GLY A 211 -3.84 4.67 0.93
CA GLY A 211 -5.24 4.70 1.31
C GLY A 211 -5.70 3.39 1.95
N VAL A 212 -6.38 3.48 3.09
CA VAL A 212 -6.88 2.32 3.86
C VAL A 212 -7.85 1.52 3.01
N VAL A 213 -8.93 2.17 2.54
CA VAL A 213 -9.98 1.50 1.76
C VAL A 213 -9.42 0.88 0.48
N GLY A 214 -8.61 1.63 -0.27
CA GLY A 214 -8.04 1.13 -1.52
C GLY A 214 -7.16 -0.12 -1.35
N LEU A 215 -6.37 -0.19 -0.26
CA LEU A 215 -5.56 -1.37 0.05
C LEU A 215 -6.44 -2.55 0.48
N VAL A 216 -7.39 -2.29 1.38
CA VAL A 216 -8.27 -3.30 1.95
C VAL A 216 -9.14 -3.97 0.89
N VAL A 217 -9.77 -3.18 0.00
CA VAL A 217 -10.67 -3.74 -1.03
C VAL A 217 -9.92 -4.40 -2.21
N GLY A 218 -8.60 -4.24 -2.26
CA GLY A 218 -7.71 -4.94 -3.18
C GLY A 218 -7.10 -6.21 -2.59
N GLY A 219 -7.51 -6.64 -1.39
CA GLY A 219 -6.89 -7.74 -0.64
C GLY A 219 -6.02 -7.20 0.49
N GLY A 220 -4.88 -6.61 0.11
CA GLY A 220 -3.99 -5.92 1.05
C GLY A 220 -3.10 -6.86 1.87
N VAL A 221 -1.80 -6.78 1.61
CA VAL A 221 -0.76 -7.53 2.33
C VAL A 221 0.01 -6.58 3.24
N GLY A 222 0.23 -7.00 4.48
CA GLY A 222 1.03 -6.30 5.48
C GLY A 222 1.98 -7.24 6.23
N TRP A 223 2.76 -6.69 7.15
CA TRP A 223 3.76 -7.45 7.92
C TRP A 223 3.17 -8.60 8.75
N THR A 224 1.97 -8.41 9.26
CA THR A 224 1.19 -9.34 10.07
C THR A 224 0.24 -10.21 9.24
N SER A 225 0.34 -10.19 7.90
CA SER A 225 -0.61 -10.94 7.08
C SER A 225 -0.46 -12.46 7.18
N ARG A 226 0.72 -12.96 7.53
CA ARG A 226 0.93 -14.40 7.72
C ARG A 226 0.24 -14.91 8.99
N SER A 227 0.19 -14.12 10.06
CA SER A 227 -0.45 -14.48 11.34
C SER A 227 -1.94 -14.15 11.37
N HIS A 228 -2.38 -13.13 10.64
CA HIS A 228 -3.73 -12.57 10.75
C HIS A 228 -4.52 -12.51 9.43
N GLY A 229 -4.02 -13.10 8.35
CA GLY A 229 -4.64 -13.06 7.02
C GLY A 229 -4.46 -11.71 6.30
N LEU A 230 -5.14 -11.52 5.18
CA LEU A 230 -5.08 -10.25 4.44
C LEU A 230 -5.83 -9.13 5.17
N ALA A 231 -5.58 -7.87 4.78
CA ALA A 231 -6.34 -6.74 5.30
C ALA A 231 -7.83 -6.90 4.99
N ALA A 232 -8.17 -7.45 3.81
CA ALA A 232 -9.51 -7.82 3.41
C ALA A 232 -10.15 -8.85 4.36
N ASP A 233 -9.40 -9.82 4.86
CA ASP A 233 -9.90 -10.85 5.78
C ASP A 233 -10.37 -10.25 7.12
N ASN A 234 -9.85 -9.07 7.45
CA ASN A 234 -10.13 -8.33 8.68
C ASN A 234 -11.23 -7.27 8.53
N VAL A 235 -11.85 -7.15 7.35
CA VAL A 235 -13.04 -6.31 7.15
C VAL A 235 -14.26 -7.02 7.71
N LEU A 236 -15.03 -6.29 8.50
CA LEU A 236 -16.27 -6.75 9.13
C LEU A 236 -17.50 -6.19 8.43
N GLU A 237 -17.43 -4.96 7.93
CA GLU A 237 -18.54 -4.23 7.33
C GLU A 237 -17.99 -3.13 6.41
N ALA A 238 -18.74 -2.74 5.38
CA ALA A 238 -18.47 -1.55 4.58
C ALA A 238 -19.75 -0.77 4.26
N THR A 239 -19.67 0.56 4.26
CA THR A 239 -20.72 1.44 3.73
C THR A 239 -20.35 1.81 2.30
N VAL A 240 -21.23 1.50 1.35
CA VAL A 240 -21.00 1.70 -0.09
C VAL A 240 -22.11 2.52 -0.71
N VAL A 241 -21.73 3.51 -1.50
CA VAL A 241 -22.65 4.24 -2.37
C VAL A 241 -22.57 3.62 -3.77
N LEU A 242 -23.66 2.97 -4.18
CA LEU A 242 -23.77 2.28 -5.46
C LEU A 242 -23.90 3.28 -6.62
N PRO A 243 -23.67 2.87 -7.88
CA PRO A 243 -23.78 3.75 -9.05
C PRO A 243 -25.16 4.43 -9.22
N ASN A 244 -26.23 3.80 -8.74
CA ASN A 244 -27.58 4.37 -8.73
C ASN A 244 -27.83 5.33 -7.54
N SER A 245 -26.77 5.69 -6.82
CA SER A 245 -26.77 6.54 -5.62
C SER A 245 -27.52 5.99 -4.41
N THR A 246 -27.82 4.68 -4.39
CA THR A 246 -28.30 3.98 -3.19
C THR A 246 -27.14 3.75 -2.23
N VAL A 247 -27.37 3.92 -0.94
CA VAL A 247 -26.40 3.60 0.11
C VAL A 247 -26.73 2.23 0.67
N VAL A 248 -25.75 1.35 0.73
CA VAL A 248 -25.87 0.03 1.35
C VAL A 248 -24.78 -0.16 2.38
N THR A 249 -25.13 -0.78 3.50
CA THR A 249 -24.17 -1.37 4.43
C THR A 249 -24.07 -2.84 4.08
N VAL A 250 -22.85 -3.33 3.90
CA VAL A 250 -22.58 -4.71 3.48
C VAL A 250 -21.69 -5.43 4.46
N ASP A 251 -22.06 -6.67 4.77
CA ASP A 251 -21.37 -7.59 5.66
C ASP A 251 -21.72 -9.04 5.25
N THR A 252 -21.52 -10.01 6.14
CA THR A 252 -21.82 -11.43 5.86
C THR A 252 -23.30 -11.76 5.79
N ASP A 253 -24.17 -10.93 6.39
CA ASP A 253 -25.61 -11.14 6.47
C ASP A 253 -26.39 -10.18 5.55
N ASN A 254 -25.78 -9.04 5.20
CA ASN A 254 -26.35 -7.97 4.40
C ASN A 254 -25.59 -7.82 3.07
N GLN A 255 -26.22 -8.21 1.96
CA GLN A 255 -25.60 -8.22 0.62
C GLN A 255 -24.26 -9.00 0.57
N PRO A 256 -24.24 -10.28 0.98
CA PRO A 256 -23.02 -11.06 1.12
C PRO A 256 -22.20 -11.21 -0.18
N ASP A 257 -22.86 -11.22 -1.34
CA ASP A 257 -22.19 -11.29 -2.64
C ASP A 257 -21.36 -10.03 -2.93
N LEU A 258 -21.90 -8.86 -2.60
CA LEU A 258 -21.19 -7.59 -2.73
C LEU A 258 -20.07 -7.49 -1.70
N PHE A 259 -20.32 -7.92 -0.46
CA PHE A 259 -19.28 -7.97 0.57
C PHE A 259 -18.10 -8.87 0.16
N TRP A 260 -18.39 -10.06 -0.37
CA TRP A 260 -17.38 -10.96 -0.93
C TRP A 260 -16.60 -10.29 -2.07
N ALA A 261 -17.29 -9.65 -3.02
CA ALA A 261 -16.66 -9.02 -4.17
C ALA A 261 -15.74 -7.84 -3.78
N LEU A 262 -16.11 -7.08 -2.74
CA LEU A 262 -15.29 -5.98 -2.24
C LEU A 262 -13.96 -6.45 -1.64
N LYS A 263 -13.87 -7.69 -1.14
CA LYS A 263 -12.68 -8.25 -0.49
C LYS A 263 -11.64 -8.77 -1.49
N GLY A 264 -11.35 -8.00 -2.54
CA GLY A 264 -10.32 -8.33 -3.54
C GLY A 264 -10.56 -7.69 -4.91
N ALA A 265 -11.82 -7.44 -5.26
CA ALA A 265 -12.20 -6.78 -6.52
C ALA A 265 -12.86 -5.41 -6.29
N GLY A 266 -12.84 -4.86 -5.07
CA GLY A 266 -13.57 -3.63 -4.77
C GLY A 266 -12.93 -2.34 -5.29
N GLY A 267 -11.78 -2.42 -5.96
CA GLY A 267 -11.10 -1.27 -6.57
C GLY A 267 -11.96 -0.57 -7.62
N SER A 268 -12.79 0.37 -7.19
CA SER A 268 -13.76 1.14 -7.99
C SER A 268 -14.49 0.26 -9.02
N ASN A 269 -14.99 -0.94 -8.64
CA ASN A 269 -15.83 -1.79 -9.52
C ASN A 269 -17.33 -1.84 -9.15
N PHE A 270 -17.68 -1.62 -7.87
CA PHE A 270 -19.06 -1.82 -7.39
C PHE A 270 -19.71 -0.59 -6.74
N GLY A 271 -18.97 0.50 -6.58
CA GLY A 271 -19.44 1.73 -5.95
C GLY A 271 -18.33 2.48 -5.24
N VAL A 272 -18.69 3.56 -4.56
CA VAL A 272 -17.79 4.35 -3.72
C VAL A 272 -17.89 3.82 -2.30
N VAL A 273 -16.82 3.20 -1.80
CA VAL A 273 -16.73 2.76 -0.40
C VAL A 273 -16.49 3.99 0.49
N ALA A 274 -17.53 4.38 1.23
CA ALA A 274 -17.52 5.55 2.10
C ALA A 274 -16.85 5.28 3.45
N SER A 275 -16.92 4.05 3.96
CA SER A 275 -16.23 3.61 5.17
C SER A 275 -16.06 2.09 5.22
N VAL A 276 -15.09 1.63 6.00
CA VAL A 276 -14.88 0.22 6.34
C VAL A 276 -14.74 0.06 7.85
N LYS A 277 -15.34 -1.01 8.39
CA LYS A 277 -15.15 -1.46 9.77
C LYS A 277 -14.11 -2.57 9.78
N LEU A 278 -13.04 -2.37 10.55
CA LEU A 278 -11.89 -3.26 10.57
C LEU A 278 -11.65 -3.84 11.96
N ARG A 279 -11.32 -5.13 11.98
CA ARG A 279 -10.83 -5.81 13.18
C ARG A 279 -9.41 -5.36 13.52
N THR A 280 -9.17 -5.10 14.79
CA THR A 280 -7.84 -4.91 15.36
C THR A 280 -7.47 -6.11 16.24
N PHE A 281 -6.21 -6.23 16.61
CA PHE A 281 -5.69 -7.23 17.56
C PHE A 281 -4.74 -6.58 18.57
N PRO A 282 -4.47 -7.21 19.72
CA PRO A 282 -3.49 -6.69 20.68
C PRO A 282 -2.12 -6.49 20.02
N ALA A 283 -1.47 -5.36 20.28
CA ALA A 283 -0.08 -5.17 19.89
C ALA A 283 0.87 -5.86 20.89
N HIS A 284 2.09 -6.15 20.44
CA HIS A 284 3.19 -6.54 21.31
C HIS A 284 3.99 -5.31 21.74
N ASP A 285 4.52 -5.32 22.97
CA ASP A 285 5.37 -4.22 23.49
C ASP A 285 6.60 -4.00 22.60
N HIS A 286 7.16 -5.09 22.08
CA HIS A 286 8.30 -5.09 21.17
C HIS A 286 8.13 -6.14 20.08
N TYR A 287 8.28 -5.71 18.83
CA TYR A 287 8.35 -6.58 17.66
C TYR A 287 9.80 -6.83 17.28
N PHE A 288 10.10 -8.03 16.78
CA PHE A 288 11.37 -8.27 16.10
C PHE A 288 11.21 -7.95 14.61
N ALA A 289 11.98 -6.98 14.13
CA ALA A 289 12.07 -6.64 12.73
C ALA A 289 13.53 -6.36 12.37
N GLY A 290 13.96 -6.79 11.20
CA GLY A 290 15.34 -6.60 10.76
C GLY A 290 15.50 -6.80 9.28
N GLN A 291 16.64 -6.35 8.76
CA GLN A 291 17.02 -6.59 7.39
C GLN A 291 18.40 -7.23 7.33
N PHE A 292 18.56 -8.16 6.40
CA PHE A 292 19.80 -8.86 6.11
C PHE A 292 20.16 -8.59 4.65
N CYS A 293 21.11 -7.70 4.41
CA CYS A 293 21.49 -7.23 3.07
C CYS A 293 22.92 -7.66 2.70
N PHE A 294 23.12 -7.98 1.43
CA PHE A 294 24.42 -8.35 0.87
C PHE A 294 24.57 -7.98 -0.60
N HIS A 295 25.82 -7.72 -1.00
CA HIS A 295 26.19 -7.43 -2.39
C HIS A 295 26.20 -8.70 -3.23
N ARG A 296 25.92 -8.53 -4.52
CA ARG A 296 25.74 -9.64 -5.47
C ARG A 296 26.91 -9.78 -6.40
N ARG A 297 27.39 -11.01 -6.59
CA ARG A 297 28.28 -11.33 -7.70
C ARG A 297 27.46 -11.66 -8.95
N GLU A 298 28.14 -11.82 -10.08
CA GLU A 298 27.48 -12.09 -11.36
C GLU A 298 26.78 -13.48 -11.40
N ASN A 299 27.28 -14.47 -10.64
CA ASN A 299 26.91 -15.89 -10.81
C ASN A 299 26.11 -16.54 -9.66
N ASP A 300 25.86 -15.85 -8.54
CA ASP A 300 25.27 -16.42 -7.32
C ASP A 300 23.72 -16.34 -7.26
N THR A 301 23.03 -15.98 -8.36
CA THR A 301 21.59 -15.61 -8.30
C THR A 301 20.74 -16.87 -8.06
N ALA A 302 21.15 -17.97 -8.69
CA ALA A 302 20.54 -19.27 -8.49
C ALA A 302 20.66 -19.74 -7.03
N ASP A 303 21.75 -19.40 -6.34
CA ASP A 303 21.96 -19.77 -4.93
C ASP A 303 21.01 -19.02 -4.01
N VAL A 304 20.86 -17.71 -4.21
CA VAL A 304 19.90 -16.88 -3.47
C VAL A 304 18.48 -17.39 -3.63
N LEU A 305 18.04 -17.65 -4.87
CA LEU A 305 16.69 -18.16 -5.11
C LEU A 305 16.48 -19.57 -4.54
N ARG A 306 17.53 -20.41 -4.51
CA ARG A 306 17.46 -21.73 -3.89
C ARG A 306 17.33 -21.66 -2.37
N VAL A 307 18.10 -20.78 -1.73
CA VAL A 307 17.98 -20.53 -0.28
C VAL A 307 16.64 -19.91 0.04
N HIS A 308 16.18 -18.91 -0.73
CA HIS A 308 14.85 -18.34 -0.55
C HIS A 308 13.75 -19.40 -0.69
N GLY A 309 13.86 -20.26 -1.71
CA GLY A 309 12.96 -21.40 -1.90
C GLY A 309 12.97 -22.35 -0.70
N LYS A 310 14.15 -22.66 -0.13
CA LYS A 310 14.27 -23.47 1.09
C LYS A 310 13.58 -22.81 2.30
N VAL A 311 13.80 -21.51 2.50
CA VAL A 311 13.17 -20.73 3.58
C VAL A 311 11.64 -20.75 3.45
N LEU A 312 11.11 -20.51 2.23
CA LEU A 312 9.66 -20.50 2.00
C LEU A 312 9.02 -21.91 2.02
N GLN A 313 9.78 -22.95 1.67
CA GLN A 313 9.30 -24.34 1.67
C GLN A 313 9.46 -25.03 3.02
N ALA A 314 10.03 -24.37 4.03
CA ALA A 314 10.04 -24.85 5.40
C ALA A 314 8.59 -25.04 5.85
N ARG A 315 8.12 -26.29 5.84
CA ARG A 315 6.71 -26.66 6.09
C ARG A 315 6.25 -26.33 7.51
N ASP A 316 7.19 -25.96 8.37
CA ASP A 316 7.07 -25.63 9.78
C ASP A 316 7.44 -24.17 10.09
N MET A 317 7.56 -23.29 9.08
CA MET A 317 7.78 -21.87 9.32
C MET A 317 6.60 -21.27 10.07
N ASP A 318 6.85 -20.80 11.30
CA ASP A 318 5.85 -20.15 12.16
C ASP A 318 5.13 -19.04 11.39
N ASP A 319 3.79 -19.04 11.45
CA ASP A 319 2.95 -18.04 10.76
C ASP A 319 3.17 -16.62 11.27
N ARG A 320 3.79 -16.45 12.45
CA ARG A 320 4.20 -15.16 12.97
C ARG A 320 5.50 -14.64 12.35
N LEU A 321 6.30 -15.49 11.70
CA LEU A 321 7.53 -15.08 11.02
C LEU A 321 7.26 -14.77 9.55
N THR A 322 7.39 -13.50 9.17
CA THR A 322 7.37 -13.02 7.79
C THR A 322 8.79 -12.82 7.28
N VAL A 323 9.08 -13.38 6.11
CA VAL A 323 10.34 -13.20 5.38
C VAL A 323 10.03 -12.72 3.98
N ASP A 324 10.56 -11.56 3.60
CA ASP A 324 10.49 -11.04 2.23
C ASP A 324 11.90 -10.96 1.62
N LEU A 325 11.97 -10.99 0.29
CA LEU A 325 13.20 -10.80 -0.46
C LEU A 325 12.99 -9.67 -1.46
N PHE A 326 13.80 -8.64 -1.36
CA PHE A 326 13.80 -7.54 -2.32
C PHE A 326 15.23 -7.24 -2.79
N SER A 327 15.32 -6.66 -3.98
CA SER A 327 16.56 -6.15 -4.54
C SER A 327 16.48 -4.64 -4.68
N SER A 328 17.59 -3.96 -4.41
CA SER A 328 17.70 -2.53 -4.66
C SER A 328 19.06 -2.23 -5.27
N ARG A 329 19.20 -1.09 -5.93
CA ARG A 329 20.54 -0.53 -6.18
C ARG A 329 21.23 -0.32 -4.83
N HIS A 330 22.53 -0.60 -4.75
CA HIS A 330 23.29 -0.30 -3.54
C HIS A 330 23.54 1.22 -3.43
N PRO A 331 23.73 1.77 -2.22
CA PRO A 331 24.05 3.19 -2.04
C PRO A 331 25.36 3.56 -2.76
N PRO A 332 25.50 4.79 -3.30
CA PRO A 332 26.76 5.23 -3.90
C PRO A 332 27.94 5.06 -2.93
N GLY A 333 29.02 4.40 -3.35
CA GLY A 333 30.24 4.19 -2.57
C GLY A 333 30.31 2.87 -1.76
N GLU A 334 29.27 2.04 -1.79
CA GLU A 334 29.33 0.64 -1.36
C GLU A 334 29.50 -0.27 -2.59
N GLY A 335 29.90 -1.54 -2.48
CA GLY A 335 29.74 -2.53 -3.56
C GLY A 335 30.39 -2.27 -4.94
N ASP A 336 31.18 -1.20 -5.12
CA ASP A 336 31.78 -0.79 -6.41
C ASP A 336 33.08 -1.57 -6.76
N GLY A 337 33.30 -2.73 -6.15
CA GLY A 337 34.47 -3.60 -6.40
C GLY A 337 34.32 -4.48 -7.64
N ASP A 338 35.43 -4.90 -8.22
CA ASP A 338 35.46 -5.81 -9.38
C ASP A 338 34.69 -7.10 -9.09
N GLY A 339 33.71 -7.43 -9.94
CA GLY A 339 32.92 -8.67 -9.87
C GLY A 339 31.58 -8.56 -9.13
N TYR A 340 31.23 -7.37 -8.60
CA TYR A 340 29.93 -7.11 -8.01
C TYR A 340 28.98 -6.40 -8.97
N LEU A 341 27.71 -6.80 -8.93
CA LEU A 341 26.63 -6.10 -9.62
C LEU A 341 26.25 -4.85 -8.81
N PRO A 342 25.75 -3.78 -9.47
CA PRO A 342 25.31 -2.56 -8.79
C PRO A 342 23.94 -2.72 -8.12
N ILE A 343 23.73 -3.86 -7.46
CA ILE A 343 22.53 -4.25 -6.74
C ILE A 343 22.93 -4.92 -5.42
N ARG A 344 22.11 -4.70 -4.39
CA ARG A 344 22.10 -5.48 -3.16
C ARG A 344 20.82 -6.29 -3.10
N MET A 345 20.91 -7.48 -2.53
CA MET A 345 19.73 -8.23 -2.09
C MET A 345 19.54 -7.99 -0.62
N CYS A 346 18.29 -7.89 -0.20
CA CYS A 346 17.91 -7.73 1.20
C CYS A 346 16.78 -8.69 1.52
N TYR A 347 16.94 -9.43 2.61
CA TYR A 347 15.85 -10.12 3.26
C TYR A 347 15.31 -9.23 4.38
N GLY A 348 14.03 -8.89 4.36
CA GLY A 348 13.36 -8.37 5.54
C GLY A 348 12.80 -9.53 6.35
N LEU A 349 12.99 -9.44 7.66
CA LEU A 349 12.42 -10.36 8.62
C LEU A 349 11.54 -9.56 9.56
N PHE A 350 10.34 -10.06 9.80
CA PHE A 350 9.40 -9.52 10.78
C PHE A 350 8.79 -10.68 11.56
N PHE A 351 8.74 -10.57 12.88
CA PHE A 351 8.08 -11.54 13.75
C PHE A 351 6.98 -10.88 14.56
N ASP A 352 5.78 -11.42 14.43
CA ASP A 352 4.59 -11.01 15.17
C ASP A 352 4.56 -11.65 16.56
N GLY A 353 5.41 -11.12 17.45
CA GLY A 353 5.56 -11.64 18.80
C GLY A 353 6.76 -11.04 19.54
N PRO A 354 6.97 -11.46 20.80
CA PRO A 354 8.07 -10.96 21.62
C PRO A 354 9.42 -11.38 21.03
N ILE A 355 10.42 -10.51 21.20
CA ILE A 355 11.76 -10.68 20.63
C ILE A 355 12.46 -11.98 21.08
N ASP A 356 12.22 -12.45 22.31
CA ASP A 356 12.85 -13.65 22.84
C ASP A 356 12.41 -14.92 22.08
N GLU A 357 11.14 -14.98 21.66
CA GLU A 357 10.64 -16.05 20.80
C GLU A 357 11.16 -15.89 19.36
N ALA A 358 11.19 -14.65 18.87
CA ALA A 358 11.64 -14.34 17.51
C ALA A 358 13.05 -14.87 17.25
N LEU A 359 13.98 -14.69 18.19
CA LEU A 359 15.36 -15.15 18.05
C LEU A 359 15.48 -16.68 17.98
N VAL A 360 14.58 -17.42 18.64
CA VAL A 360 14.56 -18.89 18.58
C VAL A 360 13.98 -19.34 17.24
N ILE A 361 12.86 -18.75 16.83
CA ILE A 361 12.12 -19.13 15.62
C ILE A 361 12.87 -18.72 14.36
N ALA A 362 13.42 -17.50 14.32
CA ALA A 362 14.17 -17.01 13.17
C ALA A 362 15.58 -17.63 13.05
N LYS A 363 16.07 -18.35 14.08
CA LYS A 363 17.43 -18.89 14.09
C LYS A 363 17.76 -19.73 12.86
N GLY A 364 16.90 -20.70 12.53
CA GLY A 364 17.11 -21.59 11.37
C GLY A 364 17.12 -20.82 10.05
N VAL A 365 16.22 -19.83 9.92
CA VAL A 365 16.20 -18.93 8.75
C VAL A 365 17.48 -18.12 8.67
N LEU A 366 17.93 -17.52 9.78
CA LEU A 366 19.17 -16.74 9.82
C LEU A 366 20.41 -17.60 9.51
N GLU A 367 20.44 -18.85 9.97
CA GLU A 367 21.49 -19.81 9.61
C GLU A 367 21.50 -20.10 8.12
N ASP A 368 20.34 -20.34 7.51
CA ASP A 368 20.22 -20.55 6.07
C ASP A 368 20.62 -19.30 5.27
N LEU A 369 20.17 -18.11 5.67
CA LEU A 369 20.53 -16.84 5.04
C LEU A 369 22.03 -16.54 5.18
N SER A 370 22.66 -16.93 6.28
CA SER A 370 24.10 -16.71 6.48
C SER A 370 24.97 -17.43 5.45
N THR A 371 24.46 -18.48 4.81
CA THR A 371 25.17 -19.19 3.72
C THR A 371 25.32 -18.37 2.45
N LEU A 372 24.52 -17.30 2.29
CA LEU A 372 24.56 -16.40 1.13
C LEU A 372 25.60 -15.29 1.28
N VAL A 373 26.20 -15.14 2.46
CA VAL A 373 27.05 -13.99 2.80
C VAL A 373 28.40 -14.46 3.31
N ASP A 374 29.46 -13.84 2.81
CA ASP A 374 30.78 -13.91 3.41
C ASP A 374 31.21 -12.53 3.93
N GLU A 375 32.35 -12.46 4.64
CA GLU A 375 32.82 -11.20 5.22
C GLU A 375 33.06 -10.10 4.17
N GLU A 376 33.19 -10.44 2.88
CA GLU A 376 33.40 -9.49 1.78
C GLU A 376 32.08 -9.01 1.15
N THR A 377 31.03 -9.83 1.13
CA THR A 377 29.72 -9.47 0.55
C THR A 377 28.74 -8.82 1.52
N ALA A 378 28.99 -8.91 2.83
CA ALA A 378 28.13 -8.31 3.85
C ALA A 378 28.06 -6.78 3.67
N CYS A 379 26.84 -6.24 3.53
CA CYS A 379 26.66 -4.80 3.63
C CYS A 379 26.97 -4.35 5.07
N ARG A 380 27.74 -3.26 5.22
CA ARG A 380 28.15 -2.75 6.53
C ARG A 380 27.09 -1.92 7.22
#